data_AF-A0A1J3HYV9-F1
#
_entry.id   AF-A0A1J3HYV9-F1
#
_cell.length_a   1.000
_cell.length_b   1.000
_cell.length_c   1.000
_cell.angle_alpha   90.00
_cell.angle_beta   90.00
_cell.angle_gamma   90.00
#
_symmetry.space_group_name_H-M   'P 1'
#
loop_
_entity.id
_entity.type
_entity.pdbx_description
1 polymer ?
#
loop_
_entity_poly.entity_id
_entity_poly.type
_entity_poly.pdbx_seq_one_letter_code
_entity_poly.pdbx_strand_id
1 'polypeptide(L)'
;KQKTMLFLVSIVLTFLALILIPCLFISRRLSVPLSFPNIRRFIKTAHDEEERNEKRGTNGEKEKRERMPKHVAIILDGNRRWAKKRGLETSEGHEAGARRVVELAKDFFTMGTKTVSLFA
;
A
#
# COMPACT_ATOMS: atom_id res chain seq x y z
N LYS A 1 11.13 59.40 -18.26
CA LYS A 1 12.30 58.65 -17.74
C LYS A 1 12.28 58.45 -16.23
N GLN A 2 11.98 59.48 -15.42
CA GLN A 2 12.00 59.35 -13.95
C GLN A 2 10.91 58.42 -13.40
N LYS A 3 9.68 58.46 -13.96
CA LYS A 3 8.58 57.56 -13.57
C LYS A 3 8.86 56.09 -13.92
N THR A 4 9.48 55.81 -15.07
CA THR A 4 9.87 54.45 -15.46
C THR A 4 11.03 53.91 -14.61
N MET A 5 11.99 54.76 -14.24
CA MET A 5 13.05 54.39 -13.28
C MET A 5 12.47 54.07 -11.89
N LEU A 6 11.55 54.88 -11.36
CA LEU A 6 10.90 54.63 -10.08
C LEU A 6 10.06 53.33 -10.10
N PHE A 7 9.39 53.04 -11.21
CA PHE A 7 8.62 51.81 -11.38
C PHE A 7 9.52 50.57 -11.43
N LEU A 8 10.65 50.65 -12.14
CA LEU A 8 11.63 49.56 -12.21
C LEU A 8 12.25 49.26 -10.84
N VAL A 9 12.61 50.30 -10.09
CA VAL A 9 13.17 50.15 -8.74
C VAL A 9 12.16 49.51 -7.78
N SER A 10 10.88 49.90 -7.87
CA SER A 10 9.83 49.30 -7.05
C SER A 10 9.66 47.80 -7.35
N ILE A 11 9.67 47.41 -8.63
CA ILE A 11 9.56 46.01 -9.04
C ILE A 11 10.73 45.20 -8.48
N VAL A 12 11.96 45.67 -8.67
CA VAL A 12 13.16 44.99 -8.17
C VAL A 12 13.13 44.85 -6.65
N LEU A 13 12.70 45.89 -5.93
CA LEU A 13 12.59 45.86 -4.48
C LEU A 13 11.52 44.86 -4.00
N THR A 14 10.39 44.74 -4.72
CA THR A 14 9.35 43.74 -4.40
C THR A 14 9.82 42.32 -4.63
N PHE A 15 10.52 42.03 -5.73
CA PHE A 15 11.10 40.70 -5.97
C PHE A 15 12.18 40.35 -4.94
N LEU A 16 13.03 41.32 -4.58
CA LEU A 16 14.04 41.13 -3.54
C LEU A 16 13.39 40.81 -2.19
N ALA A 17 12.33 41.52 -1.82
CA ALA A 17 11.59 41.27 -0.59
C ALA A 17 10.90 39.89 -0.58
N LEU A 18 10.31 39.47 -1.70
CA LEU A 18 9.67 38.15 -1.83
C LEU A 18 10.66 36.99 -1.67
N ILE A 19 11.95 37.19 -1.93
CA ILE A 19 12.99 36.16 -1.76
C ILE A 19 13.62 36.24 -0.36
N LEU A 20 13.88 37.46 0.13
CA LEU A 20 14.55 37.66 1.42
C LEU A 20 13.66 37.37 2.62
N ILE A 21 12.35 37.68 2.56
CA ILE A 21 11.43 37.46 3.68
C ILE A 21 11.27 35.97 4.02
N PRO A 22 11.05 35.06 3.05
CA PRO A 22 11.06 33.61 3.31
C PRO A 22 12.43 33.12 3.80
N CYS A 23 13.54 33.62 3.24
CA CYS A 23 14.88 33.24 3.68
C CYS A 23 15.13 33.61 5.16
N LEU A 24 14.73 34.81 5.58
CA LEU A 24 14.88 35.25 6.96
C LEU A 24 13.92 34.52 7.91
N PHE A 25 12.70 34.21 7.45
CA PHE A 25 11.73 33.43 8.24
C PHE A 25 12.19 31.98 8.43
N ILE A 26 12.68 31.32 7.38
CA ILE A 26 13.26 29.98 7.45
C ILE A 26 14.50 30.01 8.35
N SER A 27 15.39 31.01 8.20
CA SER A 27 16.60 31.12 9.03
C SER A 27 16.29 31.33 10.52
N ARG A 28 15.24 32.07 10.87
CA ARG A 28 14.76 32.23 12.26
C ARG A 28 14.01 31.01 12.79
N ARG A 29 13.26 30.29 11.94
CA ARG A 29 12.48 29.10 12.30
C ARG A 29 13.36 27.84 12.41
N LEU A 30 14.44 27.79 11.64
CA LEU A 30 15.45 26.73 11.62
C LEU A 30 16.67 27.12 12.46
N SER A 31 16.49 27.75 13.63
CA SER A 31 17.52 27.74 14.67
C SER A 31 17.59 26.37 15.36
N VAL A 32 17.57 25.29 14.58
CA VAL A 32 18.12 24.02 15.02
C VAL A 32 19.62 24.11 14.78
N PRO A 33 20.48 23.97 15.80
CA PRO A 33 21.88 23.76 15.57
C PRO A 33 22.00 22.44 14.81
N LEU A 34 22.09 22.52 13.48
CA LEU A 34 22.38 21.41 12.59
C LEU A 34 23.85 21.04 12.80
N SER A 35 24.14 20.52 14.00
CA SER A 35 25.37 19.84 14.29
C SER A 35 25.42 18.63 13.36
N PHE A 36 26.33 18.66 12.39
CA PHE A 36 26.57 17.57 11.43
C PHE A 36 26.49 16.15 12.03
N PRO A 37 27.06 15.85 13.21
CA PRO A 37 26.90 14.53 13.83
C PRO A 37 25.46 14.17 14.21
N ASN A 38 24.63 15.14 14.59
CA ASN A 38 23.21 14.91 14.89
C ASN A 38 22.40 14.65 13.63
N ILE A 39 22.69 15.34 12.51
CA ILE A 39 22.02 15.10 11.22
C ILE A 39 22.32 13.70 10.71
N ARG A 40 23.60 13.30 10.72
CA ARG A 40 24.00 11.96 10.28
C ARG A 40 23.35 10.87 11.16
N ARG A 41 23.26 11.11 12.46
CA ARG A 41 22.56 10.21 13.38
C ARG A 41 21.08 10.15 13.04
N PHE A 42 20.44 11.28 12.76
CA PHE A 42 19.02 11.35 12.40
C PHE A 42 18.71 10.62 11.08
N ILE A 43 19.54 10.84 10.06
CA ILE A 43 19.43 10.14 8.76
C ILE A 43 19.64 8.64 8.94
N LYS A 44 20.63 8.24 9.74
CA LYS A 44 20.87 6.83 10.06
C LYS A 44 19.67 6.20 10.76
N THR A 45 19.12 6.86 11.78
CA THR A 45 17.95 6.37 12.52
C THR A 45 16.74 6.24 11.61
N ALA A 46 16.48 7.22 10.73
CA ALA A 46 15.36 7.17 9.78
C ALA A 46 15.50 6.00 8.80
N HIS A 47 16.69 5.78 8.24
CA HIS A 47 16.97 4.65 7.35
C HIS A 47 16.84 3.30 8.08
N ASP A 48 17.39 3.19 9.29
CA ASP A 48 17.29 1.99 10.13
C ASP A 48 15.83 1.68 10.50
N GLU A 49 14.99 2.70 10.73
CA GLU A 49 13.55 2.55 10.99
C GLU A 49 12.77 2.10 9.75
N GLU A 50 13.08 2.66 8.58
CA GLU A 50 12.47 2.30 7.30
C GLU A 50 12.78 0.83 6.94
N GLU A 51 14.06 0.43 7.07
CA GLU A 51 14.51 -0.95 6.85
C GLU A 51 13.92 -1.92 7.89
N ARG A 52 13.71 -1.50 9.14
CA ARG A 52 13.09 -2.31 10.18
C ARG A 52 11.58 -2.47 9.96
N ASN A 53 10.89 -1.46 9.45
CA ASN A 53 9.48 -1.54 9.10
C ASN A 53 9.25 -2.45 7.89
N GLU A 54 10.12 -2.38 6.88
CA GLU A 54 10.10 -3.29 5.73
C GLU A 54 10.36 -4.76 6.15
N LYS A 55 11.35 -5.00 7.04
CA LYS A 55 11.61 -6.33 7.61
C LYS A 55 10.45 -6.85 8.47
N ARG A 56 9.72 -5.99 9.18
CA ARG A 56 8.53 -6.38 9.96
C ARG A 56 7.35 -6.76 9.05
N GLY A 57 7.10 -5.99 7.99
CA GLY A 57 6.06 -6.30 7.01
C GLY A 57 6.28 -7.64 6.31
N THR A 58 7.51 -7.86 5.83
CA THR A 58 7.90 -9.11 5.16
C THR A 58 7.84 -10.33 6.06
N ASN A 59 8.21 -10.19 7.34
CA ASN A 59 8.18 -11.32 8.28
C ASN A 59 6.74 -11.73 8.65
N GLY A 60 5.81 -10.78 8.79
CA GLY A 60 4.41 -11.07 9.08
C GLY A 60 3.71 -11.80 7.94
N GLU A 61 3.98 -11.44 6.68
CA GLU A 61 3.44 -12.15 5.51
C GLU A 61 4.01 -13.57 5.37
N LYS A 62 5.31 -13.73 5.64
CA LYS A 62 5.97 -15.03 5.64
C LYS A 62 5.39 -15.96 6.69
N GLU A 63 5.23 -15.48 7.92
CA GLU A 63 4.63 -16.25 9.02
C GLU A 63 3.18 -16.66 8.70
N LYS A 64 2.39 -15.76 8.10
CA LYS A 64 1.03 -16.06 7.66
C LYS A 64 1.01 -17.18 6.61
N ARG A 65 1.92 -17.16 5.63
CA ARG A 65 2.04 -18.23 4.62
C ARG A 65 2.48 -19.56 5.23
N GLU A 66 3.36 -19.56 6.22
CA GLU A 66 3.81 -20.78 6.91
C GLU A 66 2.70 -21.45 7.71
N ARG A 67 1.74 -20.66 8.23
CA ARG A 67 0.57 -21.15 8.98
C ARG A 67 -0.55 -21.65 8.08
N MET A 68 -0.51 -21.41 6.78
CA MET A 68 -1.55 -21.87 5.86
C MET A 68 -1.52 -23.40 5.68
N PRO A 69 -2.69 -24.08 5.60
CA PRO A 69 -2.74 -25.49 5.27
C PRO A 69 -2.07 -25.75 3.91
N LYS A 70 -1.23 -26.78 3.85
CA LYS A 70 -0.56 -27.19 2.61
C LYS A 70 -1.53 -27.87 1.64
N HIS A 71 -2.57 -28.52 2.18
CA HIS A 71 -3.57 -29.27 1.42
C HIS A 71 -4.96 -29.02 1.99
N VAL A 72 -5.91 -28.68 1.12
CA VAL A 72 -7.32 -28.50 1.45
C VAL A 72 -8.16 -29.47 0.64
N ALA A 73 -9.11 -30.14 1.28
CA ALA A 73 -10.13 -30.96 0.61
C ALA A 73 -11.48 -30.26 0.67
N ILE A 74 -12.19 -30.20 -0.45
CA ILE A 74 -13.48 -29.52 -0.60
C ILE A 74 -14.52 -30.53 -1.10
N ILE A 75 -15.67 -30.57 -0.42
CA ILE A 75 -16.83 -31.37 -0.82
C ILE A 75 -17.84 -30.45 -1.49
N LEU A 76 -18.18 -30.74 -2.76
CA LEU A 76 -19.09 -29.92 -3.56
C LEU A 76 -20.57 -30.30 -3.33
N ASP A 77 -21.04 -30.16 -2.09
CA ASP A 77 -22.44 -30.44 -1.74
C ASP A 77 -23.35 -29.21 -1.97
N GLY A 78 -24.64 -29.47 -2.18
CA GLY A 78 -25.68 -28.46 -2.16
C GLY A 78 -26.12 -27.97 -3.54
N ASN A 79 -25.41 -28.31 -4.61
CA ASN A 79 -25.69 -27.84 -5.98
C ASN A 79 -27.15 -28.09 -6.42
N ARG A 80 -27.66 -29.32 -6.21
CA ARG A 80 -29.06 -29.68 -6.50
C ARG A 80 -30.07 -28.89 -5.67
N ARG A 81 -29.81 -28.72 -4.37
CA ARG A 81 -30.67 -27.95 -3.45
C ARG A 81 -30.67 -26.47 -3.82
N TRP A 82 -29.53 -25.93 -4.25
CA TRP A 82 -29.37 -24.55 -4.69
C TRP A 82 -30.15 -24.27 -5.97
N ALA A 83 -30.10 -25.17 -6.96
CA ALA A 83 -30.86 -25.06 -8.20
C ALA A 83 -32.37 -25.14 -7.95
N LYS A 84 -32.82 -26.14 -7.16
CA LYS A 84 -34.24 -26.29 -6.79
C LYS A 84 -34.82 -25.06 -6.12
N LYS A 85 -34.07 -24.42 -5.20
CA LYS A 85 -34.49 -23.19 -4.53
C LYS A 85 -34.67 -21.99 -5.48
N ARG A 86 -34.09 -22.05 -6.68
CA ARG A 86 -34.14 -20.99 -7.70
C ARG A 86 -35.03 -21.35 -8.89
N GLY A 87 -35.68 -22.51 -8.88
CA GLY A 87 -36.45 -22.99 -10.03
C GLY A 87 -35.57 -23.29 -11.26
N LEU A 88 -34.28 -23.57 -11.05
CA LEU A 88 -33.31 -23.87 -12.10
C LEU A 88 -33.13 -25.37 -12.29
N GLU A 89 -32.57 -25.76 -13.42
CA GLU A 89 -32.20 -27.14 -13.69
C GLU A 89 -31.02 -27.59 -12.80
N THR A 90 -30.92 -28.91 -12.59
CA THR A 90 -29.82 -29.48 -11.80
C THR A 90 -28.45 -29.21 -12.44
N SER A 91 -28.38 -29.24 -13.78
CA SER A 91 -27.20 -28.89 -14.59
C SER A 91 -26.65 -27.50 -14.23
N GLU A 92 -27.53 -26.51 -14.16
CA GLU A 92 -27.18 -25.12 -13.80
C GLU A 92 -26.62 -25.02 -12.37
N GLY A 93 -27.14 -25.83 -11.45
CA GLY A 93 -26.61 -25.95 -10.10
C GLY A 93 -25.19 -26.52 -10.06
N HIS A 94 -24.91 -27.55 -10.87
CA HIS A 94 -23.56 -28.11 -11.00
C HIS A 94 -22.59 -27.12 -11.64
N GLU A 95 -23.02 -26.40 -12.68
CA GLU A 95 -22.21 -25.36 -13.33
C GLU A 95 -21.88 -24.21 -12.37
N ALA A 96 -22.86 -23.77 -11.57
CA ALA A 96 -22.64 -22.77 -10.54
C ALA A 96 -21.63 -23.25 -9.48
N GLY A 97 -21.75 -24.50 -9.02
CA GLY A 97 -20.81 -25.12 -8.09
C GLY A 97 -19.39 -25.21 -8.66
N ALA A 98 -19.26 -25.62 -9.92
CA ALA A 98 -17.99 -25.72 -10.63
C ALA A 98 -17.29 -24.34 -10.77
N ARG A 99 -18.03 -23.30 -11.17
CA ARG A 99 -17.48 -21.93 -11.23
C ARG A 99 -17.00 -21.45 -9.87
N ARG A 100 -17.80 -21.69 -8.83
CA ARG A 100 -17.48 -21.24 -7.47
C ARG A 100 -16.22 -21.90 -6.92
N VAL A 101 -16.04 -23.21 -7.13
CA VAL A 101 -14.85 -23.91 -6.64
C VAL A 101 -13.58 -23.48 -7.37
N VAL A 102 -13.67 -23.15 -8.66
CA VAL A 102 -12.52 -22.65 -9.43
C VAL A 102 -12.02 -21.32 -8.86
N GLU A 103 -12.92 -20.38 -8.55
CA GLU A 103 -12.56 -19.11 -7.89
C GLU A 103 -11.94 -19.36 -6.51
N LEU A 104 -12.60 -20.18 -5.70
CA LEU A 104 -12.13 -20.48 -4.35
C LEU A 104 -10.75 -21.17 -4.34
N ALA A 105 -10.49 -22.07 -5.30
CA ALA A 105 -9.18 -22.71 -5.45
C ALA A 105 -8.08 -21.68 -5.76
N LYS A 106 -8.35 -20.70 -6.64
CA LYS A 106 -7.41 -19.61 -6.93
C LYS A 106 -7.06 -18.80 -5.68
N ASP A 107 -8.05 -18.53 -4.83
CA ASP A 107 -7.83 -17.83 -3.57
C ASP A 107 -6.91 -18.66 -2.64
N PHE A 108 -7.17 -19.97 -2.52
CA PHE A 108 -6.31 -20.86 -1.72
C PHE A 108 -4.86 -20.87 -2.19
N PHE A 109 -4.62 -20.93 -3.50
CA PHE A 109 -3.26 -20.86 -4.06
C PHE A 109 -2.60 -19.51 -3.80
N THR A 110 -3.34 -18.39 -3.96
CA THR A 110 -2.84 -17.04 -3.65
C THR A 110 -2.43 -16.90 -2.19
N MET A 111 -3.16 -17.53 -1.28
CA MET A 111 -2.85 -17.52 0.15
C MET A 111 -1.68 -18.43 0.54
N GLY A 112 -1.23 -19.34 -0.34
CA GLY A 112 -0.08 -20.22 -0.11
C GLY A 112 -0.41 -21.71 0.09
N THR A 113 -1.66 -22.12 -0.11
CA THR A 113 -2.04 -23.53 -0.15
C THR A 113 -1.40 -24.19 -1.38
N LYS A 114 -0.84 -25.40 -1.25
CA LYS A 114 -0.14 -26.08 -2.35
C LYS A 114 -1.03 -27.04 -3.13
N THR A 115 -2.04 -27.60 -2.49
CA THR A 115 -2.89 -28.64 -3.08
C THR A 115 -4.34 -28.42 -2.69
N VAL A 116 -5.24 -28.58 -3.65
CA VAL A 116 -6.69 -28.56 -3.42
C VAL A 116 -7.28 -29.84 -4.03
N SER A 117 -7.95 -30.65 -3.23
CA SER A 117 -8.67 -31.84 -3.69
C SER A 117 -10.17 -31.60 -3.66
N LEU A 118 -10.86 -32.03 -4.71
CA LEU A 118 -12.29 -31.84 -4.86
C LEU A 118 -13.00 -33.19 -4.84
N PHE A 119 -14.10 -33.27 -4.10
CA PHE A 119 -15.06 -34.37 -4.20
C PHE A 119 -16.28 -33.86 -4.98
N ALA A 120 -16.45 -34.39 -6.19
CA ALA A 120 -17.41 -33.96 -7.20
C ALA A 120 -18.33 -35.11 -7.62
#